data_AF-E0UP84-F1
#
_entry.id   AF-E0UP84-F1
#
_cell.length_a   1.000
_cell.length_b   1.000
_cell.length_c   1.000
_cell.angle_alpha   90.00
_cell.angle_beta   90.00
_cell.angle_gamma   90.00
#
_symmetry.space_group_name_H-M   'P 1'
#
loop_
_entity.id
_entity.type
_entity.pdbx_description
1 polymer ?
#
loop_
_entity_poly.entity_id
_entity_poly.type
_entity_poly.pdbx_seq_one_letter_code
_entity_poly.pdbx_strand_id
1 'polypeptide(L)' 'MLHIMKKIAMKMLENEKKDALDCSVSDEVVDEWLDTIEERKKRMQEHHKTDTEQYDMLLGVEKEVKKIKEIRAKKCTKPD' A
#
# COMPACT_ATOMS: atom_id res chain seq x y z
N MET A 1 7.18 -11.68 -16.14
CA MET A 1 7.90 -11.24 -14.92
C MET A 1 7.07 -10.27 -14.07
N LEU A 2 6.48 -9.23 -14.65
CA LEU A 2 5.61 -8.26 -13.95
C LEU A 2 4.38 -8.89 -13.27
N HIS A 3 3.70 -9.85 -13.91
CA HIS A 3 2.60 -10.59 -13.28
C HIS A 3 3.00 -11.37 -12.02
N ILE A 4 4.24 -11.86 -11.97
CA ILE A 4 4.78 -12.57 -10.80
C ILE A 4 5.08 -11.56 -9.69
N MET A 5 5.68 -10.42 -10.02
CA MET A 5 5.88 -9.32 -9.07
C MET A 5 4.56 -8.78 -8.51
N LYS A 6 3.52 -8.64 -9.35
CA LYS A 6 2.17 -8.26 -8.92
C LYS A 6 1.58 -9.28 -7.95
N LYS A 7 1.71 -10.58 -8.23
CA LYS A 7 1.25 -11.64 -7.31
C LYS A 7 2.05 -11.66 -6.00
N ILE A 8 3.36 -11.41 -6.05
CA ILE A 8 4.20 -11.32 -4.84
C ILE A 8 3.82 -10.09 -4.01
N ALA A 9 3.67 -8.92 -4.63
CA ALA A 9 3.24 -7.69 -3.96
C ALA A 9 1.83 -7.84 -3.36
N MET A 10 0.90 -8.48 -4.07
CA MET A 10 -0.44 -8.79 -3.54
C MET A 10 -0.39 -9.77 -2.38
N LYS A 11 0.44 -10.83 -2.46
CA LYS A 11 0.57 -11.81 -1.38
C LYS A 11 1.30 -11.26 -0.15
N MET A 12 2.27 -10.37 -0.36
CA MET A 12 2.90 -9.58 0.70
C MET A 12 1.86 -8.67 1.35
N LEU A 13 1.09 -7.90 0.56
CA LEU A 13 -0.02 -7.10 1.04
C LEU A 13 -1.07 -7.92 1.80
N GLU A 14 -1.38 -9.15 1.43
CA GLU A 14 -2.34 -9.99 2.17
C GLU A 14 -1.82 -10.41 3.54
N ASN A 15 -0.53 -10.76 3.64
CA ASN A 15 0.11 -11.09 4.91
C ASN A 15 0.28 -9.84 5.76
N GLU A 16 0.86 -8.80 5.19
CA GLU A 16 1.05 -7.49 5.81
C GLU A 16 -0.28 -6.82 6.16
N LYS A 17 -1.38 -7.10 5.45
CA LYS A 17 -2.72 -6.64 5.84
C LYS A 17 -3.21 -7.32 7.10
N LYS A 18 -2.87 -8.58 7.37
CA LYS A 18 -3.24 -9.21 8.65
C LYS A 18 -2.49 -8.53 9.78
N ASP A 19 -1.20 -8.31 9.60
CA ASP A 19 -0.33 -7.69 10.60
C ASP A 19 -0.65 -6.19 10.76
N ALA A 20 -0.87 -5.47 9.67
CA ALA A 20 -1.33 -4.09 9.67
C ALA A 20 -2.82 -3.93 10.03
N LEU A 21 -3.57 -4.99 10.27
CA LEU A 21 -4.87 -4.88 10.93
C LEU A 21 -4.78 -5.16 12.44
N ASP A 22 -3.58 -5.49 12.93
CA ASP A 22 -3.26 -5.53 14.34
C ASP A 22 -3.03 -4.11 14.86
N CYS A 23 -3.77 -3.73 15.89
CA CYS A 23 -3.70 -2.40 16.49
C CYS A 23 -2.45 -2.20 17.36
N SER A 24 -1.68 -3.27 17.62
CA SER A 24 -0.37 -3.18 18.27
C SER A 24 0.73 -2.65 17.34
N VAL A 25 0.53 -2.74 16.03
CA VAL A 25 1.40 -2.13 15.03
C VAL A 25 1.11 -0.62 14.98
N SER A 26 2.15 0.22 14.90
CA SER A 26 1.99 1.68 14.79
C SER A 26 1.33 2.06 13.45
N ASP A 27 0.49 3.10 13.46
CA ASP A 27 -0.07 3.68 12.23
C ASP A 27 1.03 4.26 11.32
N GLU A 28 2.19 4.62 11.88
CA GLU A 28 3.37 5.11 11.14
C GLU A 28 3.85 4.10 10.09
N VAL A 29 3.70 2.80 10.33
CA VAL A 29 4.10 1.75 9.37
C VAL A 29 3.26 1.84 8.09
N VAL A 30 1.96 2.10 8.23
CA VAL A 30 1.05 2.22 7.09
C VAL A 30 1.29 3.53 6.35
N ASP A 31 1.69 4.58 7.07
CA ASP A 31 2.06 5.87 6.49
C ASP A 31 3.37 5.77 5.68
N GLU A 32 4.40 5.08 6.20
CA GLU A 32 5.64 4.82 5.48
C GLU A 32 5.41 4.05 4.16
N TRP A 33 4.46 3.11 4.15
CA TRP A 33 4.08 2.41 2.92
C TRP A 33 3.47 3.34 1.89
N LEU A 34 2.59 4.25 2.30
CA LEU A 34 1.98 5.25 1.42
C LEU A 34 3.05 6.20 0.86
N ASP A 35 3.94 6.70 1.69
CA ASP A 35 5.03 7.60 1.29
C ASP A 35 5.95 6.93 0.27
N THR A 36 6.31 5.67 0.50
CA THR A 36 7.14 4.88 -0.44
C THR A 36 6.47 4.71 -1.80
N ILE A 37 5.16 4.43 -1.81
CA ILE A 37 4.38 4.28 -3.04
C ILE A 37 4.27 5.63 -3.78
N GLU A 38 4.01 6.71 -3.05
CA GLU A 38 3.90 8.06 -3.61
C GLU A 38 5.22 8.52 -4.23
N GLU A 39 6.33 8.36 -3.52
CA GLU A 39 7.66 8.70 -4.03
C GLU A 39 8.01 7.89 -5.29
N ARG A 40 7.62 6.61 -5.33
CA ARG A 40 7.82 5.76 -6.50
C ARG A 40 6.96 6.20 -7.69
N LYS A 41 5.68 6.54 -7.46
CA LYS A 41 4.80 7.09 -8.49
C LYS A 41 5.31 8.41 -9.03
N LYS A 42 5.76 9.33 -8.15
CA LYS A 42 6.31 10.63 -8.54
C LYS A 42 7.51 10.48 -9.47
N ARG A 43 8.47 9.61 -9.11
CA ARG A 43 9.60 9.29 -10.00
C ARG A 43 9.15 8.75 -11.35
N MET A 44 8.10 7.92 -11.39
CA MET A 44 7.57 7.41 -12.66
C MET A 44 6.89 8.51 -13.48
N GLN A 45 6.18 9.43 -12.84
CA GLN A 45 5.58 10.60 -13.49
C GLN A 45 6.66 11.53 -14.09
N GLU A 46 7.72 11.82 -13.33
CA GLU A 46 8.87 12.62 -13.78
C GLU A 46 9.58 12.00 -15.01
N HIS A 47 9.53 10.68 -15.14
CA HIS A 47 10.06 9.95 -16.29
C HIS A 47 9.02 9.62 -17.37
N HIS A 48 7.81 10.19 -17.31
CA HIS A 48 6.70 9.92 -18.24
C HIS A 48 6.31 8.43 -18.36
N LYS A 49 6.48 7.65 -17.29
CA LYS A 49 6.17 6.21 -17.22
C LYS A 49 4.78 5.93 -16.63
N THR A 50 3.83 6.82 -16.83
CA THR A 50 2.48 6.75 -16.23
C THR A 50 1.54 5.79 -16.95
N ASP A 51 1.86 5.38 -18.17
CA ASP A 51 1.09 4.46 -19.02
C ASP A 51 1.61 3.01 -18.95
N THR A 52 2.41 2.70 -17.93
CA THR A 52 3.03 1.39 -17.77
C THR A 52 2.23 0.49 -16.83
N GLU A 53 2.23 -0.82 -17.07
CA GLU A 53 1.63 -1.80 -16.16
C GLU A 53 2.19 -1.70 -14.72
N GLN A 54 3.42 -1.24 -14.58
CA GLN A 54 4.05 -1.01 -13.29
C GLN A 54 3.41 0.18 -12.55
N TYR A 55 3.06 1.24 -13.27
CA TYR A 55 2.36 2.38 -12.69
C TYR A 55 0.94 1.99 -12.26
N ASP A 56 0.22 1.25 -13.11
CA ASP A 56 -1.10 0.70 -12.78
C ASP A 56 -1.07 -0.23 -11.56
N MET A 57 -0.03 -1.06 -11.46
CA MET A 57 0.19 -1.89 -10.28
C MET A 57 0.38 -1.04 -9.02
N LEU A 58 1.19 0.03 -9.07
CA LEU A 58 1.39 0.93 -7.92
C LEU A 58 0.09 1.61 -7.50
N LEU A 59 -0.75 2.04 -8.45
CA LEU A 59 -2.09 2.57 -8.15
C LEU A 59 -2.97 1.54 -7.44
N GLY A 60 -2.88 0.27 -7.85
CA GLY A 60 -3.58 -0.84 -7.20
C GLY A 60 -3.12 -1.07 -5.75
N VAL A 61 -1.80 -1.08 -5.54
CA VAL A 61 -1.19 -1.23 -4.20
C VAL A 61 -1.59 -0.05 -3.30
N GLU A 62 -1.48 1.19 -3.78
CA GLU A 62 -1.89 2.39 -3.05
C GLU A 62 -3.34 2.30 -2.57
N LYS A 63 -4.25 1.85 -3.44
CA LYS A 63 -5.67 1.69 -3.11
C LYS A 63 -5.88 0.68 -1.99
N GLU A 64 -5.14 -0.43 -1.98
CA GLU A 64 -5.25 -1.42 -0.91
C GLU A 64 -4.66 -0.90 0.41
N VAL A 65 -3.51 -0.20 0.39
CA VAL A 65 -2.93 0.40 1.60
C VAL A 65 -3.86 1.46 2.21
N LYS A 66 -4.49 2.31 1.37
CA LYS A 66 -5.50 3.29 1.84
C LYS A 66 -6.70 2.60 2.51
N LYS A 67 -7.18 1.49 1.96
CA LYS A 67 -8.25 0.69 2.62
C LYS A 67 -7.78 0.13 3.97
N ILE A 68 -6.53 -0.32 4.08
CA ILE A 68 -5.98 -0.79 5.37
C ILE A 68 -6.03 0.36 6.39
N LYS A 69 -5.54 1.54 6.01
CA LYS A 69 -5.57 2.74 6.87
C LYS A 69 -7.00 3.08 7.31
N GLU A 70 -7.98 3.06 6.40
CA GLU A 70 -9.39 3.28 6.74
C GLU A 70 -9.96 2.22 7.70
N ILE A 71 -9.60 0.94 7.52
CA ILE A 71 -10.06 -0.13 8.40
C ILE A 71 -9.41 0.03 9.79
N ARG A 72 -8.12 0.34 9.87
CA ARG A 72 -7.41 0.63 11.12
C ARG A 72 -8.03 1.82 11.85
N ALA A 73 -8.31 2.91 11.13
CA ALA A 73 -8.98 4.10 11.65
C ALA A 73 -10.43 3.87 12.09
N LYS A 74 -11.02 2.69 11.84
CA LYS A 74 -12.32 2.27 12.40
C LYS A 74 -12.17 1.24 13.52
N LYS A 75 -11.15 0.39 13.44
CA LYS A 75 -10.93 -0.76 14.33
C LYS A 75 -10.09 -0.40 15.56
N CYS A 76 -9.05 0.40 15.38
CA CYS A 76 -8.00 0.69 16.36
C CYS A 76 -8.19 2.02 17.09
N THR A 77 -9.10 2.88 16.62
CA THR A 77 -9.48 4.17 17.22
C THR A 77 -10.74 4.06 18.09
N LYS A 78 -11.13 2.86 18.54
CA LYS A 78 -12.25 2.73 19.48
C LYS A 78 -11.87 3.47 20.78
N PRO A 79 -12.61 4.53 21.17
CA PRO A 79 -12.47 5.07 22.51
C PRO A 79 -13.01 4.05 23.52
N ASP A 80 -12.32 3.93 24.65
CA ASP A 80 -12.80 3.28 25.87
C ASP A 80 -14.22 3.75 26.26
#